data_AF-A0A1F9LKL9-F1
#
_entry.id   AF-A0A1F9LKL9-F1
#
_cell.length_a   1.000
_cell.length_b   1.000
_cell.length_c   1.000
_cell.angle_alpha   90.00
_cell.angle_beta   90.00
_cell.angle_gamma   90.00
#
_symmetry.space_group_name_H-M   'P 1'
#
loop_
_entity.id
_entity.type
_entity.pdbx_description
1 polymer ?
#
loop_
_entity_poly.entity_id
_entity_poly.type
_entity_poly.pdbx_seq_one_letter_code
_entity_poly.pdbx_strand_id
1 'polypeptide(L)'
;MQAPGIMVTNDGDGFSAVVGADPCIRPFEPRGENMVSPLRKCFLLVLLSLVSCFEPPFEHSNPFDPKNPTTHGNPYQLTVKSQDDGVVLTWKAPGGKVPCVEYMVYRSEAGGKPEEVGRVATLTWLDAATEDGVNYSYTIACVGGTPQPSPTTSKIEAVLDADGDGKRDTTDNDRDGDGQDNDFEEEHGSDPDVSSEVVPDTDDDGLFDFEDADIDGDGVLNEDETAQGSDPLNKASVPADLDGDKVYDYLDDDIDGDGVLNEDETAQGSDPLNKASLPADLDGDKIYDYLDDDIDGDGQDNDFEEEHGSDPDVSSDVVPDTDDDGLYDFEDDDIDGDGVLNEDDEQPLDGLLCHDLDEDTCDECAGGEEVDPSADGPDLDGDGLCDAGDGDQDGDTVADASDAFPRDPDESVDTDHDGIGNNADTDDDGDGLTDQAEVTAGTDPLKKDTGTNPNDTDTDGDDYPDLSDLLPNIATFSIGSTQEAVRNVQGPPTEIQVYQSLNEIQWSYGFSQVTFAYDTEQVIGYDEYSMGEDLIVYMGSKIPGETFTLGSTQQEVIDAQGTPTAVQVYQSLNEIQWSYGFSQISFSYDTRIVTGYEESDLGQVLHVE
;
A
#
# COMPACT_ATOMS: atom_id res chain seq x y z
N MET A 1 -12.92 25.15 8.29
CA MET A 1 -12.22 26.08 7.37
C MET A 1 -12.00 25.33 6.07
N GLN A 2 -12.46 25.86 4.95
CA GLN A 2 -12.49 25.20 3.65
C GLN A 2 -11.71 26.04 2.62
N ALA A 3 -10.94 25.38 1.75
CA ALA A 3 -10.70 25.72 0.35
C ALA A 3 -9.92 24.56 -0.34
N PRO A 4 -10.09 24.33 -1.66
CA PRO A 4 -11.33 23.81 -2.25
C PRO A 4 -11.11 22.71 -3.30
N GLY A 5 -12.19 21.95 -3.54
CA GLY A 5 -12.33 21.02 -4.67
C GLY A 5 -12.80 21.70 -5.97
N ILE A 6 -12.65 20.95 -7.06
CA ILE A 6 -13.09 21.27 -8.42
C ILE A 6 -14.24 20.32 -8.77
N MET A 7 -15.37 20.86 -9.22
CA MET A 7 -16.25 20.17 -10.17
C MET A 7 -17.14 21.16 -10.93
N VAL A 8 -17.50 20.68 -12.12
CA VAL A 8 -17.97 21.36 -13.34
C VAL A 8 -19.44 21.79 -13.24
N THR A 9 -19.84 22.84 -13.97
CA THR A 9 -21.26 23.15 -14.25
C THR A 9 -21.54 23.19 -15.73
N ASN A 10 -22.68 22.58 -16.06
CA ASN A 10 -23.28 22.34 -17.37
C ASN A 10 -23.93 23.59 -18.01
N ASP A 11 -24.22 23.44 -19.30
CA ASP A 11 -24.48 24.36 -20.40
C ASP A 11 -25.69 25.30 -20.33
N GLY A 12 -25.65 26.32 -21.21
CA GLY A 12 -26.79 27.20 -21.51
C GLY A 12 -26.58 28.03 -22.80
N ASP A 13 -26.81 27.38 -23.94
CA ASP A 13 -27.25 27.87 -25.26
C ASP A 13 -27.13 29.37 -25.64
N GLY A 14 -26.49 29.63 -26.80
CA GLY A 14 -27.02 30.60 -27.78
C GLY A 14 -26.05 31.58 -28.47
N PHE A 15 -25.56 31.18 -29.66
CA PHE A 15 -25.20 31.98 -30.85
C PHE A 15 -24.12 33.10 -30.83
N SER A 16 -23.03 32.78 -31.54
CA SER A 16 -22.34 33.55 -32.62
C SER A 16 -21.37 34.71 -32.31
N ALA A 17 -20.10 34.45 -32.70
CA ALA A 17 -19.26 35.24 -33.62
C ALA A 17 -17.88 35.75 -33.13
N VAL A 18 -16.84 35.10 -33.70
CA VAL A 18 -15.70 35.69 -34.46
C VAL A 18 -14.39 36.09 -33.73
N VAL A 19 -13.38 35.23 -33.99
CA VAL A 19 -11.96 35.48 -34.40
C VAL A 19 -10.91 35.84 -33.35
N GLY A 20 -9.83 35.03 -33.33
CA GLY A 20 -8.54 35.37 -32.73
C GLY A 20 -7.49 34.26 -32.86
N ALA A 21 -6.88 34.17 -34.04
CA ALA A 21 -5.58 33.61 -34.46
C ALA A 21 -4.70 32.75 -33.50
N ASP A 22 -4.23 31.65 -34.12
CA ASP A 22 -3.10 30.77 -33.76
C ASP A 22 -1.77 31.48 -33.48
N PRO A 23 -0.88 30.78 -32.75
CA PRO A 23 0.52 30.69 -33.13
C PRO A 23 0.97 29.23 -33.20
N CYS A 24 1.63 28.86 -34.30
CA CYS A 24 2.38 27.61 -34.39
C CYS A 24 3.76 27.84 -35.01
N ILE A 25 4.61 26.86 -34.67
CA ILE A 25 5.78 26.35 -35.42
C ILE A 25 7.18 26.77 -34.91
N ARG A 26 7.85 25.74 -34.40
CA ARG A 26 9.21 25.27 -34.77
C ARG A 26 9.11 23.73 -34.91
N PRO A 27 10.04 22.99 -35.59
CA PRO A 27 11.47 23.30 -35.75
C PRO A 27 12.18 22.91 -37.09
N PHE A 28 13.41 23.41 -37.18
CA PHE A 28 14.63 22.86 -37.80
C PHE A 28 14.77 22.66 -39.34
N GLU A 29 15.74 23.38 -39.90
CA GLU A 29 16.59 22.99 -41.05
C GLU A 29 18.07 23.06 -40.64
N PRO A 30 19.00 22.35 -41.30
CA PRO A 30 20.43 22.43 -41.01
C PRO A 30 21.25 23.21 -42.06
N ARG A 31 22.47 23.57 -41.62
CA ARG A 31 23.71 23.97 -42.36
C ARG A 31 23.86 25.41 -42.88
N GLY A 32 24.89 26.07 -42.35
CA GLY A 32 26.13 26.25 -43.13
C GLY A 32 26.37 27.57 -43.86
N GLU A 33 26.95 28.52 -43.13
CA GLU A 33 28.06 29.40 -43.53
C GLU A 33 27.93 30.51 -44.63
N ASN A 34 28.37 31.69 -44.18
CA ASN A 34 29.22 32.68 -44.87
C ASN A 34 28.59 33.89 -45.61
N MET A 35 28.65 35.00 -44.88
CA MET A 35 29.44 36.20 -45.19
C MET A 35 28.80 37.43 -45.88
N VAL A 36 29.14 38.57 -45.27
CA VAL A 36 29.27 39.97 -45.74
C VAL A 36 28.03 40.90 -45.70
N SER A 37 28.24 41.97 -44.95
CA SER A 37 27.46 43.18 -44.65
C SER A 37 27.54 44.26 -45.77
N PRO A 38 27.22 45.55 -45.53
CA PRO A 38 25.99 46.23 -45.04
C PRO A 38 25.54 47.36 -46.03
N LEU A 39 24.42 48.09 -45.76
CA LEU A 39 24.17 49.55 -46.02
C LEU A 39 22.66 49.85 -46.05
N ARG A 40 22.03 50.46 -45.03
CA ARG A 40 21.86 51.90 -44.70
C ARG A 40 20.96 52.75 -45.62
N LYS A 41 19.90 53.32 -44.96
CA LYS A 41 19.24 54.64 -45.15
C LYS A 41 18.26 54.78 -46.34
N CYS A 42 17.16 55.54 -46.33
CA CYS A 42 16.43 56.40 -45.38
C CYS A 42 15.16 56.93 -46.10
N PHE A 43 14.09 57.26 -45.34
CA PHE A 43 13.08 58.32 -45.58
C PHE A 43 12.15 58.22 -46.83
N LEU A 44 10.90 58.73 -46.91
CA LEU A 44 9.88 59.33 -46.04
C LEU A 44 8.77 59.85 -47.01
N LEU A 45 7.48 59.77 -46.62
CA LEU A 45 6.31 60.54 -47.13
C LEU A 45 5.84 60.22 -48.60
N VAL A 46 4.58 60.31 -49.05
CA VAL A 46 3.20 60.48 -48.53
C VAL A 46 2.24 60.56 -49.75
N LEU A 47 0.98 60.16 -49.57
CA LEU A 47 -0.26 60.53 -50.29
C LEU A 47 -0.44 60.25 -51.82
N LEU A 48 -1.42 59.37 -52.07
CA LEU A 48 -2.67 59.56 -52.82
C LEU A 48 -2.69 60.19 -54.24
N SER A 49 -3.37 59.44 -55.11
CA SER A 49 -4.36 59.87 -56.13
C SER A 49 -3.92 60.09 -57.59
N LEU A 50 -4.28 59.08 -58.40
CA LEU A 50 -4.97 59.14 -59.70
C LEU A 50 -4.63 60.28 -60.66
N VAL A 51 -3.89 59.95 -61.72
CA VAL A 51 -4.05 60.56 -63.06
C VAL A 51 -3.85 59.47 -64.12
N SER A 52 -4.90 59.18 -64.88
CA SER A 52 -4.80 58.44 -66.15
C SER A 52 -4.55 59.45 -67.26
N CYS A 53 -3.45 59.30 -68.00
CA CYS A 53 -3.26 59.91 -69.31
C CYS A 53 -2.47 58.95 -70.23
N PHE A 54 -3.05 58.75 -71.40
CA PHE A 54 -2.53 58.00 -72.55
C PHE A 54 -1.21 58.60 -73.09
N GLU A 55 -0.24 57.75 -73.42
CA GLU A 55 0.88 58.07 -74.33
C GLU A 55 1.08 56.92 -75.37
N PRO A 56 1.64 57.23 -76.56
CA PRO A 56 1.50 56.48 -77.83
C PRO A 56 2.49 55.30 -77.97
N PRO A 57 2.38 54.43 -79.02
CA PRO A 57 2.98 53.10 -78.98
C PRO A 57 4.50 53.18 -79.10
N PHE A 58 5.18 52.65 -78.08
CA PHE A 58 6.59 52.28 -78.22
C PHE A 58 6.68 51.06 -79.13
N GLU A 59 7.43 51.18 -80.23
CA GLU A 59 7.94 50.02 -80.94
C GLU A 59 8.82 49.21 -79.98
N HIS A 60 8.36 48.00 -79.63
CA HIS A 60 9.12 47.07 -78.79
C HIS A 60 10.29 46.50 -79.62
N SER A 61 11.49 47.03 -79.41
CA SER A 61 12.74 46.57 -80.03
C SER A 61 13.32 45.30 -79.39
N ASN A 62 12.67 44.77 -78.35
CA ASN A 62 13.05 43.52 -77.69
C ASN A 62 12.17 42.36 -78.19
N PRO A 63 12.71 41.38 -78.94
CA PRO A 63 11.97 40.20 -79.38
C PRO A 63 11.62 39.23 -78.23
N PHE A 64 12.10 39.48 -77.00
CA PHE A 64 11.85 38.66 -75.81
C PHE A 64 10.90 39.31 -74.79
N ASP A 65 10.20 40.38 -75.15
CA ASP A 65 9.21 41.03 -74.27
C ASP A 65 7.86 40.27 -74.29
N PRO A 66 7.35 39.81 -73.14
CA PRO A 66 6.09 39.05 -73.05
C PRO A 66 4.83 39.84 -73.46
N LYS A 67 4.93 41.16 -73.72
CA LYS A 67 3.85 42.01 -74.24
C LYS A 67 4.05 42.45 -75.70
N ASN A 68 5.08 41.97 -76.40
CA ASN A 68 5.35 42.33 -77.79
C ASN A 68 4.49 41.50 -78.78
N PRO A 69 3.56 42.10 -79.54
CA PRO A 69 2.61 41.37 -80.40
C PRO A 69 3.19 40.95 -81.76
N THR A 70 4.46 41.23 -82.06
CA THR A 70 5.14 40.81 -83.31
C THR A 70 6.28 39.84 -83.05
N THR A 71 5.95 38.65 -82.54
CA THR A 71 6.82 37.48 -82.72
C THR A 71 6.81 37.11 -84.20
N HIS A 72 7.98 37.04 -84.85
CA HIS A 72 8.14 36.61 -86.23
C HIS A 72 7.76 35.12 -86.42
N GLY A 73 6.47 34.77 -86.25
CA GLY A 73 5.91 33.45 -86.58
C GLY A 73 6.04 32.33 -85.55
N ASN A 74 6.45 32.59 -84.30
CA ASN A 74 6.69 31.53 -83.29
C ASN A 74 5.72 31.56 -82.08
N PRO A 75 5.33 30.38 -81.54
CA PRO A 75 4.48 30.26 -80.35
C PRO A 75 5.16 30.88 -79.11
N TYR A 76 4.37 31.36 -78.15
CA TYR A 76 4.85 32.03 -76.94
C TYR A 76 4.05 31.61 -75.69
N GLN A 77 4.57 31.92 -74.50
CA GLN A 77 3.96 31.54 -73.20
C GLN A 77 3.75 30.02 -73.06
N LEU A 78 4.81 29.24 -73.27
CA LEU A 78 4.79 27.81 -72.98
C LEU A 78 4.70 27.58 -71.45
N THR A 79 3.59 27.00 -71.03
CA THR A 79 3.37 26.46 -69.69
C THR A 79 3.45 24.95 -69.74
N VAL A 80 4.14 24.38 -68.77
CA VAL A 80 4.35 22.94 -68.62
C VAL A 80 3.73 22.57 -67.26
N LYS A 81 2.92 21.52 -67.22
CA LYS A 81 2.33 20.97 -66.01
C LYS A 81 2.44 19.44 -66.05
N SER A 82 2.87 18.82 -64.97
CA SER A 82 2.68 17.39 -64.78
C SER A 82 1.20 17.08 -64.58
N GLN A 83 0.78 15.94 -65.12
CA GLN A 83 -0.52 15.29 -64.93
C GLN A 83 -0.29 13.78 -64.86
N ASP A 84 -1.29 13.04 -64.40
CA ASP A 84 -1.20 11.60 -64.14
C ASP A 84 -0.94 10.76 -65.42
N ASP A 85 -1.23 11.33 -66.59
CA ASP A 85 -1.03 10.75 -67.92
C ASP A 85 0.23 11.25 -68.65
N GLY A 86 1.08 12.03 -67.98
CA GLY A 86 2.35 12.55 -68.49
C GLY A 86 2.53 14.07 -68.31
N VAL A 87 3.24 14.72 -69.22
CA VAL A 87 3.50 16.17 -69.12
C VAL A 87 2.66 16.97 -70.10
N VAL A 88 1.72 17.77 -69.58
CA VAL A 88 0.88 18.66 -70.39
C VAL A 88 1.58 19.99 -70.66
N LEU A 89 1.84 20.23 -71.94
CA LEU A 89 2.32 21.47 -72.51
C LEU A 89 1.15 22.31 -73.01
N THR A 90 1.15 23.60 -72.69
CA THR A 90 0.16 24.58 -73.18
C THR A 90 0.87 25.84 -73.65
N TRP A 91 0.47 26.42 -74.78
CA TRP A 91 1.11 27.64 -75.33
C TRP A 91 0.11 28.53 -76.06
N LYS A 92 0.55 29.70 -76.52
CA LYS A 92 -0.27 30.61 -77.34
C LYS A 92 0.22 30.69 -78.78
N ALA A 93 -0.74 30.85 -79.70
CA ALA A 93 -0.47 30.99 -81.12
C ALA A 93 0.31 32.28 -81.44
N PRO A 94 1.24 32.26 -82.42
CA PRO A 94 2.02 33.45 -82.81
C PRO A 94 1.15 34.62 -83.25
N GLY A 95 1.54 35.84 -82.87
CA GLY A 95 0.92 37.08 -83.38
C GLY A 95 1.47 37.44 -84.76
N GLY A 96 0.69 37.22 -85.83
CA GLY A 96 1.11 37.54 -87.20
C GLY A 96 0.04 37.27 -88.26
N LYS A 97 0.20 37.84 -89.47
CA LYS A 97 -0.78 37.74 -90.59
C LYS A 97 -0.87 36.35 -91.24
N VAL A 98 0.01 35.41 -90.88
CA VAL A 98 -0.02 34.03 -91.37
C VAL A 98 -0.25 33.13 -90.15
N PRO A 99 -1.41 32.45 -90.03
CA PRO A 99 -1.68 31.55 -88.92
C PRO A 99 -0.78 30.31 -89.02
N CYS A 100 -0.21 29.89 -87.89
CA CYS A 100 0.45 28.60 -87.79
C CYS A 100 -0.61 27.50 -87.82
N VAL A 101 -0.48 26.55 -88.75
CA VAL A 101 -1.46 25.46 -88.93
C VAL A 101 -1.07 24.16 -88.21
N GLU A 102 0.20 24.00 -87.85
CA GLU A 102 0.74 22.82 -87.17
C GLU A 102 1.99 23.22 -86.35
N TYR A 103 2.10 22.69 -85.13
CA TYR A 103 3.21 22.88 -84.21
C TYR A 103 4.01 21.58 -84.07
N MET A 104 5.34 21.67 -84.07
CA MET A 104 6.26 20.59 -83.74
C MET A 104 6.72 20.76 -82.29
N VAL A 105 6.61 19.68 -81.50
CA VAL A 105 7.06 19.62 -80.11
C VAL A 105 8.35 18.83 -80.06
N TYR A 106 9.36 19.43 -79.44
CA TYR A 106 10.67 18.82 -79.20
C TYR A 106 10.87 18.63 -77.70
N ARG A 107 11.46 17.49 -77.33
CA ARG A 107 11.89 17.15 -75.98
C ARG A 107 13.40 16.94 -75.96
N SER A 108 14.06 17.40 -74.91
CA SER A 108 15.43 17.01 -74.58
C SER A 108 15.53 16.68 -73.10
N GLU A 109 16.16 15.56 -72.78
CA GLU A 109 16.66 15.29 -71.42
C GLU A 109 17.70 16.36 -71.04
N ALA A 110 17.86 16.68 -69.76
CA ALA A 110 18.66 17.81 -69.28
C ALA A 110 20.06 17.94 -69.96
N GLY A 111 20.19 18.89 -70.88
CA GLY A 111 21.43 19.17 -71.63
C GLY A 111 21.66 18.34 -72.91
N GLY A 112 20.75 17.42 -73.23
CA GLY A 112 20.74 16.59 -74.44
C GLY A 112 20.28 17.31 -75.70
N LYS A 113 20.45 16.66 -76.85
CA LYS A 113 20.00 17.19 -78.15
C LYS A 113 18.46 17.10 -78.24
N PRO A 114 17.74 18.14 -78.67
CA PRO A 114 16.29 18.08 -78.82
C PRO A 114 15.86 17.06 -79.89
N GLU A 115 14.92 16.18 -79.52
CA GLU A 115 14.26 15.20 -80.40
C GLU A 115 12.79 15.59 -80.63
N GLU A 116 12.28 15.38 -81.84
CA GLU A 116 10.88 15.68 -82.18
C GLU A 116 9.99 14.58 -81.58
N VAL A 117 9.17 14.94 -80.58
CA VAL A 117 8.27 14.01 -79.87
C VAL A 117 6.84 14.04 -80.39
N GLY A 118 6.45 15.09 -81.12
CA GLY A 118 5.11 15.15 -81.67
C GLY A 118 4.82 16.33 -82.58
N ARG A 119 3.69 16.23 -83.28
CA ARG A 119 3.10 17.31 -84.07
C ARG A 119 1.64 17.47 -83.71
N VAL A 120 1.18 18.71 -83.58
CA VAL A 120 -0.15 18.99 -83.06
C VAL A 120 -0.70 20.31 -83.63
N ALA A 121 -1.99 20.33 -83.94
CA ALA A 121 -2.68 21.51 -84.47
C ALA A 121 -3.34 22.37 -83.37
N THR A 122 -3.41 21.85 -82.14
CA THR A 122 -3.92 22.54 -80.95
C THR A 122 -2.81 23.30 -80.21
N LEU A 123 -3.24 24.11 -79.24
CA LEU A 123 -2.37 24.89 -78.35
C LEU A 123 -2.04 24.17 -77.04
N THR A 124 -2.32 22.86 -77.00
CA THR A 124 -2.04 21.96 -75.87
C THR A 124 -1.54 20.63 -76.42
N TRP A 125 -0.66 19.97 -75.69
CA TRP A 125 -0.12 18.64 -76.00
C TRP A 125 0.26 17.91 -74.73
N LEU A 126 0.03 16.61 -74.69
CA LEU A 126 0.42 15.72 -73.60
C LEU A 126 1.63 14.88 -74.05
N ASP A 127 2.73 14.96 -73.32
CA ASP A 127 3.82 14.00 -73.43
C ASP A 127 3.54 12.78 -72.54
N ALA A 128 2.92 11.75 -73.10
CA ALA A 128 2.68 10.49 -72.39
C ALA A 128 3.90 9.55 -72.41
N ALA A 129 5.00 9.93 -73.05
CA ALA A 129 6.20 9.11 -73.23
C ALA A 129 7.35 9.58 -72.32
N THR A 130 7.01 10.23 -71.20
CA THR A 130 7.96 10.60 -70.16
C THR A 130 8.23 9.44 -69.23
N GLU A 131 9.47 9.30 -68.82
CA GLU A 131 9.92 8.33 -67.83
C GLU A 131 10.03 9.01 -66.47
N ASP A 132 9.77 8.23 -65.42
CA ASP A 132 9.74 8.71 -64.05
C ASP A 132 11.12 9.22 -63.57
N GLY A 133 11.13 10.27 -62.75
CA GLY A 133 12.35 10.88 -62.22
C GLY A 133 13.29 11.57 -63.25
N VAL A 134 12.94 11.61 -64.54
CA VAL A 134 13.80 12.18 -65.61
C VAL A 134 13.50 13.66 -65.86
N ASN A 135 14.57 14.47 -65.90
CA ASN A 135 14.45 15.90 -66.19
C ASN A 135 14.29 16.17 -67.69
N TYR A 136 13.09 16.59 -68.10
CA TYR A 136 12.80 16.98 -69.49
C TYR A 136 12.78 18.50 -69.70
N SER A 137 13.16 18.91 -70.90
CA SER A 137 13.07 20.28 -71.41
C SER A 137 12.36 20.28 -72.76
N TYR A 138 11.42 21.23 -72.94
CA TYR A 138 10.53 21.25 -74.09
C TYR A 138 10.72 22.50 -74.95
N THR A 139 10.66 22.33 -76.28
CA THR A 139 10.70 23.42 -77.27
C THR A 139 9.60 23.23 -78.29
N ILE A 140 8.90 24.30 -78.68
CA ILE A 140 7.79 24.24 -79.64
C ILE A 140 8.08 25.17 -80.82
N ALA A 141 7.90 24.67 -82.04
CA ALA A 141 8.14 25.41 -83.29
C ALA A 141 6.95 25.32 -84.25
N CYS A 142 6.75 26.37 -85.06
CA CYS A 142 5.75 26.35 -86.14
C CYS A 142 6.33 25.67 -87.40
N VAL A 143 5.52 24.88 -88.11
CA VAL A 143 5.94 24.22 -89.36
C VAL A 143 6.24 25.26 -90.45
N GLY A 144 7.51 25.34 -90.86
CA GLY A 144 8.01 26.29 -91.87
C GLY A 144 8.81 27.48 -91.31
N GLY A 145 8.96 27.60 -89.98
CA GLY A 145 9.87 28.54 -89.31
C GLY A 145 11.14 27.87 -88.80
N THR A 146 12.23 28.64 -88.61
CA THR A 146 13.41 28.14 -87.89
C THR A 146 13.09 27.97 -86.40
N PRO A 147 13.39 26.82 -85.77
CA PRO A 147 13.20 26.64 -84.34
C PRO A 147 13.98 27.71 -83.57
N GLN A 148 13.29 28.49 -82.74
CA GLN A 148 13.93 29.38 -81.77
C GLN A 148 13.64 28.81 -80.38
N PRO A 149 14.63 28.80 -79.47
CA PRO A 149 14.41 28.34 -78.10
C PRO A 149 13.35 29.24 -77.44
N SER A 150 12.25 28.64 -77.02
CA SER A 150 11.30 29.26 -76.08
C SER A 150 12.03 29.44 -74.74
N PRO A 151 11.76 30.48 -73.94
CA PRO A 151 12.32 30.58 -72.60
C PRO A 151 12.02 29.28 -71.84
N THR A 152 13.09 28.61 -71.43
CA THR A 152 13.11 27.41 -70.60
C THR A 152 12.25 27.66 -69.36
N THR A 153 11.06 27.07 -69.32
CA THR A 153 10.30 26.95 -68.08
C THR A 153 11.00 25.87 -67.27
N SER A 154 11.51 26.28 -66.11
CA SER A 154 12.30 25.49 -65.18
C SER A 154 11.59 24.20 -64.77
N LYS A 155 12.35 23.09 -64.79
CA LYS A 155 12.28 21.87 -63.96
C LYS A 155 10.90 21.51 -63.39
N ILE A 156 10.32 20.40 -63.86
CA ILE A 156 9.18 19.73 -63.23
C ILE A 156 9.69 18.43 -62.62
N GLU A 157 9.48 18.27 -61.30
CA GLU A 157 9.52 16.99 -60.61
C GLU A 157 8.05 16.55 -60.46
N ALA A 158 7.71 15.40 -61.02
CA ALA A 158 6.45 14.70 -60.76
C ALA A 158 6.87 13.28 -60.43
N VAL A 159 6.47 12.82 -59.24
CA VAL A 159 6.64 11.42 -58.83
C VAL A 159 5.33 10.75 -59.23
N LEU A 160 5.42 9.72 -60.07
CA LEU A 160 4.27 8.97 -60.64
C LEU A 160 4.26 7.50 -60.14
N ASP A 161 4.98 7.27 -59.04
CA ASP A 161 5.35 6.00 -58.39
C ASP A 161 5.65 6.36 -56.92
N ALA A 162 4.61 6.49 -56.11
CA ALA A 162 4.69 7.10 -54.77
C ALA A 162 5.50 6.25 -53.77
N ASP A 163 5.44 4.93 -53.86
CA ASP A 163 6.20 3.97 -53.03
C ASP A 163 7.56 3.56 -53.65
N GLY A 164 7.75 3.76 -54.95
CA GLY A 164 8.98 3.45 -55.67
C GLY A 164 9.14 1.97 -56.01
N ASP A 165 8.05 1.18 -56.05
CA ASP A 165 8.08 -0.25 -56.37
C ASP A 165 8.22 -0.54 -57.88
N GLY A 166 8.10 0.50 -58.71
CA GLY A 166 8.24 0.44 -60.16
C GLY A 166 6.94 0.15 -60.91
N LYS A 167 5.79 0.11 -60.23
CA LYS A 167 4.47 0.29 -60.82
C LYS A 167 4.16 1.79 -60.85
N ARG A 168 3.09 2.15 -61.58
CA ARG A 168 2.60 3.53 -61.60
C ARG A 168 1.38 3.61 -60.72
N ASP A 169 1.19 4.71 -60.00
CA ASP A 169 0.06 4.93 -59.09
C ASP A 169 -1.30 4.56 -59.72
N THR A 170 -1.51 4.89 -61.00
CA THR A 170 -2.76 4.57 -61.74
C THR A 170 -3.04 3.07 -61.97
N THR A 171 -2.04 2.23 -61.74
CA THR A 171 -2.06 0.78 -61.94
C THR A 171 -1.54 0.02 -60.74
N ASP A 172 -1.10 0.75 -59.71
CA ASP A 172 -0.74 0.15 -58.45
C ASP A 172 -2.01 -0.07 -57.64
N ASN A 173 -2.09 -1.24 -57.01
CA ASN A 173 -3.16 -1.60 -56.10
C ASN A 173 -2.82 -1.25 -54.65
N ASP A 174 -1.60 -0.79 -54.37
CA ASP A 174 -1.08 -0.38 -53.07
C ASP A 174 -0.11 0.78 -53.37
N ARG A 175 -0.61 2.03 -53.34
CA ARG A 175 0.10 3.18 -53.93
C ARG A 175 1.24 3.69 -53.06
N ASP A 176 1.16 3.51 -51.76
CA ASP A 176 2.17 3.96 -50.81
C ASP A 176 3.02 2.81 -50.24
N GLY A 177 2.69 1.57 -50.61
CA GLY A 177 3.51 0.39 -50.37
C GLY A 177 3.46 -0.09 -48.92
N ASP A 178 2.40 0.22 -48.19
CA ASP A 178 2.21 -0.18 -46.79
C ASP A 178 1.63 -1.60 -46.64
N GLY A 179 1.19 -2.20 -47.74
CA GLY A 179 0.64 -3.55 -47.80
C GLY A 179 -0.88 -3.64 -47.74
N GLN A 180 -1.59 -2.52 -47.61
CA GLN A 180 -3.04 -2.42 -47.73
C GLN A 180 -3.42 -2.01 -49.16
N ASP A 181 -4.58 -2.47 -49.64
CA ASP A 181 -4.99 -2.13 -51.00
C ASP A 181 -5.76 -0.81 -51.05
N ASN A 182 -5.53 -0.03 -52.10
CA ASN A 182 -6.12 1.30 -52.25
C ASN A 182 -7.65 1.33 -52.13
N ASP A 183 -8.33 0.28 -52.62
CA ASP A 183 -9.80 0.20 -52.56
C ASP A 183 -10.26 -0.08 -51.11
N PHE A 184 -9.52 -0.91 -50.37
CA PHE A 184 -9.75 -1.20 -48.95
C PHE A 184 -9.50 0.01 -48.06
N GLU A 185 -8.39 0.71 -48.25
CA GLU A 185 -8.08 1.93 -47.51
C GLU A 185 -9.15 3.01 -47.70
N GLU A 186 -9.56 3.26 -48.96
CA GLU A 186 -10.59 4.26 -49.26
C GLU A 186 -11.96 3.85 -48.68
N GLU A 187 -12.26 2.55 -48.58
CA GLU A 187 -13.48 2.04 -47.94
C GLU A 187 -13.46 2.23 -46.41
N HIS A 188 -12.30 2.09 -45.77
CA HIS A 188 -12.13 2.14 -44.30
C HIS A 188 -11.60 3.48 -43.79
N GLY A 189 -11.32 4.43 -44.69
CA GLY A 189 -11.06 5.83 -44.37
C GLY A 189 -9.60 6.20 -44.12
N SER A 190 -8.64 5.34 -44.48
CA SER A 190 -7.22 5.71 -44.57
C SER A 190 -6.89 6.39 -45.91
N ASP A 191 -5.76 7.10 -45.97
CA ASP A 191 -5.29 7.78 -47.18
C ASP A 191 -4.32 6.90 -47.97
N PRO A 192 -4.72 6.37 -49.15
CA PRO A 192 -3.92 5.42 -49.96
C PRO A 192 -2.66 6.00 -50.60
N ASP A 193 -2.30 7.24 -50.25
CA ASP A 193 -1.07 7.91 -50.68
C ASP A 193 -0.15 8.22 -49.47
N VAL A 194 -0.45 7.71 -48.28
CA VAL A 194 0.22 8.02 -47.00
C VAL A 194 0.50 6.74 -46.21
N SER A 195 1.65 6.11 -46.48
CA SER A 195 2.12 4.85 -45.84
C SER A 195 2.17 4.79 -44.31
N SER A 196 1.90 5.89 -43.61
CA SER A 196 1.77 5.93 -42.15
C SER A 196 0.32 5.86 -41.66
N GLU A 197 -0.66 5.94 -42.55
CA GLU A 197 -2.08 5.88 -42.28
C GLU A 197 -2.63 4.53 -42.74
N VAL A 198 -2.41 3.49 -41.94
CA VAL A 198 -3.00 2.15 -42.16
C VAL A 198 -4.37 2.04 -41.49
N VAL A 199 -5.23 1.18 -42.02
CA VAL A 199 -6.39 0.66 -41.29
C VAL A 199 -5.87 -0.11 -40.06
N PRO A 200 -6.31 0.24 -38.83
CA PRO A 200 -5.78 -0.33 -37.60
C PRO A 200 -6.04 -1.84 -37.44
N ASP A 201 -4.99 -2.54 -37.02
CA ASP A 201 -4.94 -3.91 -36.51
C ASP A 201 -4.01 -3.82 -35.28
N THR A 202 -4.59 -3.65 -34.09
CA THR A 202 -3.88 -3.22 -32.88
C THR A 202 -3.02 -4.33 -32.28
N ASP A 203 -3.40 -5.60 -32.45
CA ASP A 203 -2.69 -6.76 -31.89
C ASP A 203 -1.91 -7.59 -32.94
N ASP A 204 -1.99 -7.21 -34.22
CA ASP A 204 -1.35 -7.85 -35.37
C ASP A 204 -1.81 -9.32 -35.58
N ASP A 205 -3.03 -9.69 -35.19
CA ASP A 205 -3.56 -11.06 -35.36
C ASP A 205 -4.11 -11.34 -36.78
N GLY A 206 -4.28 -10.29 -37.57
CA GLY A 206 -4.80 -10.32 -38.93
C GLY A 206 -6.30 -10.08 -39.05
N LEU A 207 -6.99 -9.74 -37.96
CA LEU A 207 -8.30 -9.11 -37.91
C LEU A 207 -8.12 -7.62 -37.66
N PHE A 208 -8.80 -6.79 -38.43
CA PHE A 208 -8.77 -5.34 -38.20
C PHE A 208 -9.65 -4.97 -37.01
N ASP A 209 -9.32 -3.88 -36.30
CA ASP A 209 -9.96 -3.45 -35.04
C ASP A 209 -11.50 -3.41 -35.10
N PHE A 210 -12.09 -3.14 -36.28
CA PHE A 210 -13.54 -3.04 -36.45
C PHE A 210 -14.26 -4.40 -36.60
N GLU A 211 -13.51 -5.45 -36.92
CA GLU A 211 -13.96 -6.84 -37.04
C GLU A 211 -13.44 -7.73 -35.90
N ASP A 212 -12.51 -7.22 -35.10
CA ASP A 212 -11.95 -7.91 -33.95
C ASP A 212 -12.85 -7.83 -32.70
N ALA A 213 -12.95 -8.94 -31.99
CA ALA A 213 -13.65 -9.04 -30.72
C ALA A 213 -12.74 -8.79 -29.49
N ASP A 214 -11.42 -8.81 -29.68
CA ASP A 214 -10.36 -8.60 -28.67
C ASP A 214 -9.23 -7.78 -29.34
N ILE A 215 -9.42 -6.46 -29.45
CA ILE A 215 -8.62 -5.61 -30.34
C ILE A 215 -7.15 -5.54 -29.93
N ASP A 216 -6.81 -5.74 -28.66
CA ASP A 216 -5.42 -5.69 -28.17
C ASP A 216 -4.81 -7.07 -27.83
N GLY A 217 -5.58 -8.13 -28.06
CA GLY A 217 -5.19 -9.53 -27.96
C GLY A 217 -4.76 -9.92 -26.55
N ASP A 218 -5.29 -9.28 -25.51
CA ASP A 218 -4.98 -9.59 -24.11
C ASP A 218 -5.78 -10.78 -23.56
N GLY A 219 -6.81 -11.22 -24.30
CA GLY A 219 -7.68 -12.34 -23.97
C GLY A 219 -9.02 -11.93 -23.37
N VAL A 220 -9.30 -10.63 -23.20
CA VAL A 220 -10.58 -10.09 -22.75
C VAL A 220 -11.34 -9.51 -23.94
N LEU A 221 -12.65 -9.73 -23.99
CA LEU A 221 -13.45 -9.20 -25.08
C LEU A 221 -13.66 -7.70 -24.91
N ASN A 222 -13.64 -6.95 -26.01
CA ASN A 222 -13.85 -5.49 -26.03
C ASN A 222 -15.14 -5.06 -25.29
N GLU A 223 -16.19 -5.89 -25.38
CA GLU A 223 -17.46 -5.64 -24.71
C GLU A 223 -17.39 -5.77 -23.19
N ASP A 224 -16.60 -6.73 -22.70
CA ASP A 224 -16.38 -6.98 -21.28
C ASP A 224 -15.48 -5.90 -20.69
N GLU A 225 -14.40 -5.53 -21.38
CA GLU A 225 -13.53 -4.43 -20.98
C GLU A 225 -14.27 -3.11 -20.85
N THR A 226 -15.08 -2.78 -21.86
CA THR A 226 -15.92 -1.57 -21.83
C THR A 226 -16.91 -1.61 -20.67
N ALA A 227 -17.45 -2.79 -20.35
CA ALA A 227 -18.38 -2.96 -19.23
C ALA A 227 -17.70 -2.81 -17.87
N GLN A 228 -16.45 -3.28 -17.74
CA GLN A 228 -15.65 -3.19 -16.50
C GLN A 228 -14.82 -1.90 -16.40
N GLY A 229 -14.79 -1.09 -17.46
CA GLY A 229 -14.09 0.20 -17.48
C GLY A 229 -12.60 0.12 -17.80
N SER A 230 -12.13 -1.00 -18.36
CA SER A 230 -10.80 -1.13 -18.95
C SER A 230 -10.79 -0.63 -20.42
N ASP A 231 -9.63 -0.62 -21.07
CA ASP A 231 -9.41 0.10 -22.35
C ASP A 231 -9.11 -0.91 -23.46
N PRO A 232 -10.05 -1.17 -24.40
CA PRO A 232 -9.91 -2.23 -25.40
C PRO A 232 -8.82 -2.07 -26.44
N LEU A 233 -8.08 -0.95 -26.39
CA LEU A 233 -6.97 -0.67 -27.29
C LEU A 233 -5.61 -0.80 -26.57
N ASN A 234 -5.60 -1.28 -25.34
CA ASN A 234 -4.43 -1.25 -24.49
C ASN A 234 -4.34 -2.52 -23.64
N LYS A 235 -3.56 -3.48 -24.14
CA LYS A 235 -3.23 -4.77 -23.52
C LYS A 235 -2.82 -4.74 -22.05
N ALA A 236 -2.35 -3.60 -21.55
CA ALA A 236 -1.98 -3.44 -20.13
C ALA A 236 -3.16 -3.04 -19.23
N SER A 237 -4.31 -2.72 -19.82
CA SER A 237 -5.53 -2.26 -19.17
C SER A 237 -6.55 -3.39 -19.17
N VAL A 238 -6.39 -4.32 -18.24
CA VAL A 238 -7.34 -5.41 -18.00
C VAL A 238 -8.40 -5.03 -16.95
N PRO A 239 -9.53 -5.74 -16.86
CA PRO A 239 -10.43 -5.68 -15.72
C PRO A 239 -9.73 -5.96 -14.39
N ALA A 240 -10.35 -5.52 -13.28
CA ALA A 240 -9.80 -5.75 -11.94
C ALA A 240 -9.70 -7.24 -11.61
N ASP A 241 -8.62 -7.58 -10.90
CA ASP A 241 -8.23 -8.92 -10.46
C ASP A 241 -7.50 -8.71 -9.12
N LEU A 242 -8.26 -8.74 -8.02
CA LEU A 242 -7.83 -8.30 -6.70
C LEU A 242 -6.82 -9.28 -6.08
N ASP A 243 -7.01 -10.58 -6.25
CA ASP A 243 -6.15 -11.62 -5.69
C ASP A 243 -5.02 -12.06 -6.65
N GLY A 244 -5.15 -11.75 -7.95
CA GLY A 244 -4.16 -12.02 -8.97
C GLY A 244 -4.18 -13.45 -9.53
N ASP A 245 -5.28 -14.20 -9.37
CA ASP A 245 -5.40 -15.59 -9.80
C ASP A 245 -5.76 -15.75 -11.30
N LYS A 246 -6.08 -14.63 -11.97
CA LYS A 246 -6.52 -14.48 -13.38
C LYS A 246 -7.99 -14.78 -13.63
N VAL A 247 -8.80 -14.87 -12.60
CA VAL A 247 -10.24 -14.71 -12.66
C VAL A 247 -10.51 -13.26 -12.26
N TYR A 248 -11.15 -12.50 -13.14
CA TYR A 248 -11.44 -11.11 -12.85
C TYR A 248 -12.54 -10.99 -11.79
N ASP A 249 -12.49 -9.94 -10.95
CA ASP A 249 -13.38 -9.75 -9.79
C ASP A 249 -14.89 -9.93 -10.11
N TYR A 250 -15.32 -9.63 -11.33
CA TYR A 250 -16.73 -9.74 -11.75
C TYR A 250 -17.17 -11.17 -12.11
N LEU A 251 -16.22 -12.10 -12.24
CA LEU A 251 -16.40 -13.53 -12.51
C LEU A 251 -15.86 -14.41 -11.38
N ASP A 252 -15.22 -13.79 -10.39
CA ASP A 252 -14.63 -14.51 -9.27
C ASP A 252 -15.65 -14.73 -8.16
N ASP A 253 -15.68 -15.96 -7.64
CA ASP A 253 -16.53 -16.35 -6.53
C ASP A 253 -15.80 -16.19 -5.18
N ASP A 254 -14.49 -15.89 -5.18
CA ASP A 254 -13.60 -15.62 -4.03
C ASP A 254 -12.63 -14.47 -4.39
N ILE A 255 -13.13 -13.23 -4.40
CA ILE A 255 -12.46 -12.09 -5.04
C ILE A 255 -11.12 -11.73 -4.38
N ASP A 256 -10.92 -11.98 -3.09
CA ASP A 256 -9.68 -11.66 -2.37
C ASP A 256 -8.77 -12.88 -2.09
N GLY A 257 -9.22 -14.06 -2.53
CA GLY A 257 -8.48 -15.32 -2.53
C GLY A 257 -8.13 -15.81 -1.12
N ASP A 258 -8.95 -15.50 -0.12
CA ASP A 258 -8.76 -15.96 1.26
C ASP A 258 -9.26 -17.39 1.51
N GLY A 259 -10.03 -17.94 0.56
CA GLY A 259 -10.58 -19.28 0.58
C GLY A 259 -12.04 -19.36 1.02
N VAL A 260 -12.68 -18.23 1.31
CA VAL A 260 -14.11 -18.10 1.61
C VAL A 260 -14.83 -17.52 0.41
N LEU A 261 -16.01 -18.05 0.09
CA LEU A 261 -16.79 -17.54 -1.05
C LEU A 261 -17.42 -16.19 -0.72
N ASN A 262 -17.47 -15.28 -1.70
CA ASN A 262 -18.05 -13.94 -1.54
C ASN A 262 -19.48 -13.96 -0.97
N GLU A 263 -20.28 -14.97 -1.35
CA GLU A 263 -21.66 -15.15 -0.85
C GLU A 263 -21.68 -15.53 0.63
N ASP A 264 -20.77 -16.41 1.05
CA ASP A 264 -20.67 -16.88 2.44
C ASP A 264 -20.15 -15.75 3.34
N GLU A 265 -19.12 -15.03 2.91
CA GLU A 265 -18.61 -13.85 3.61
C GLU A 265 -19.69 -12.78 3.83
N THR A 266 -20.43 -12.46 2.77
CA THR A 266 -21.55 -11.51 2.86
C THR A 266 -22.62 -12.00 3.83
N ALA A 267 -22.87 -13.31 3.88
CA ALA A 267 -23.83 -13.92 4.80
C ALA A 267 -23.35 -13.87 6.26
N GLN A 268 -22.05 -14.05 6.50
CA GLN A 268 -21.44 -14.01 7.83
C GLN A 268 -21.02 -12.61 8.28
N GLY A 269 -21.05 -11.62 7.39
CA GLY A 269 -20.73 -10.23 7.69
C GLY A 269 -19.25 -9.88 7.58
N SER A 270 -18.44 -10.73 6.95
CA SER A 270 -17.08 -10.40 6.52
C SER A 270 -17.09 -9.65 5.18
N ASP A 271 -15.93 -9.17 4.70
CA ASP A 271 -15.80 -8.25 3.57
C ASP A 271 -15.10 -8.95 2.40
N PRO A 272 -15.83 -9.29 1.31
CA PRO A 272 -15.29 -10.05 0.17
C PRO A 272 -14.20 -9.39 -0.67
N LEU A 273 -13.78 -8.19 -0.27
CA LEU A 273 -12.75 -7.41 -0.95
C LEU A 273 -11.52 -7.24 -0.05
N ASN A 274 -11.46 -7.96 1.07
CA ASN A 274 -10.43 -7.81 2.08
C ASN A 274 -10.11 -9.15 2.74
N LYS A 275 -9.07 -9.79 2.21
CA LYS A 275 -8.46 -11.05 2.69
C LYS A 275 -8.23 -11.18 4.19
N ALA A 276 -8.14 -10.06 4.93
CA ALA A 276 -7.98 -10.08 6.38
C ALA A 276 -9.30 -10.13 7.15
N SER A 277 -10.42 -9.96 6.45
CA SER A 277 -11.77 -9.99 6.99
C SER A 277 -12.34 -11.38 6.81
N LEU A 278 -12.11 -12.26 7.79
CA LEU A 278 -12.63 -13.61 7.77
C LEU A 278 -13.97 -13.70 8.54
N PRO A 279 -14.80 -14.72 8.26
CA PRO A 279 -15.88 -15.11 9.16
C PRO A 279 -15.36 -15.42 10.59
N ALA A 280 -16.25 -15.41 11.56
CA ALA A 280 -15.91 -15.75 12.94
C ALA A 280 -15.44 -17.22 13.05
N ASP A 281 -14.50 -17.42 13.98
CA ASP A 281 -13.77 -18.66 14.26
C ASP A 281 -13.40 -18.57 15.75
N LEU A 282 -14.32 -18.99 16.61
CA LEU A 282 -14.30 -18.74 18.05
C LEU A 282 -13.18 -19.50 18.76
N ASP A 283 -12.95 -20.77 18.42
CA ASP A 283 -11.90 -21.60 19.00
C ASP A 283 -10.55 -21.52 18.24
N GLY A 284 -10.56 -21.02 16.99
CA GLY A 284 -9.39 -20.82 16.16
C GLY A 284 -8.89 -22.08 15.43
N ASP A 285 -9.73 -23.11 15.26
CA ASP A 285 -9.35 -24.37 14.62
C ASP A 285 -9.37 -24.33 13.07
N LYS A 286 -9.90 -23.23 12.50
CA LYS A 286 -10.10 -22.93 11.07
C LYS A 286 -11.34 -23.55 10.44
N ILE A 287 -12.29 -23.99 11.25
CA ILE A 287 -13.66 -24.24 10.88
C ILE A 287 -14.44 -23.02 11.39
N TYR A 288 -15.02 -22.26 10.47
CA TYR A 288 -15.75 -21.06 10.88
C TYR A 288 -17.02 -21.42 11.63
N ASP A 289 -17.46 -20.57 12.56
CA ASP A 289 -18.55 -20.85 13.50
C ASP A 289 -19.84 -21.38 12.84
N TYR A 290 -20.13 -20.92 11.61
CA TYR A 290 -21.34 -21.33 10.87
C TYR A 290 -21.26 -22.73 10.23
N LEU A 291 -20.09 -23.36 10.26
CA LEU A 291 -19.78 -24.70 9.77
C LEU A 291 -19.24 -25.61 10.87
N ASP A 292 -19.00 -25.08 12.06
CA ASP A 292 -18.50 -25.84 13.17
C ASP A 292 -19.63 -26.47 13.97
N ASP A 293 -19.43 -27.74 14.34
CA ASP A 293 -20.34 -28.49 15.18
C ASP A 293 -19.97 -28.32 16.67
N ASP A 294 -18.80 -27.77 16.99
CA ASP A 294 -18.25 -27.52 18.34
C ASP A 294 -17.49 -26.17 18.31
N ILE A 295 -18.23 -25.05 18.37
CA ILE A 295 -17.69 -23.72 18.05
C ILE A 295 -16.70 -23.19 19.09
N ASP A 296 -16.75 -23.63 20.34
CA ASP A 296 -15.85 -23.19 21.39
C ASP A 296 -14.72 -24.18 21.71
N GLY A 297 -14.76 -25.37 21.10
CA GLY A 297 -13.70 -26.37 21.12
C GLY A 297 -13.56 -27.10 22.46
N ASP A 298 -14.62 -27.16 23.27
CA ASP A 298 -14.62 -27.85 24.56
C ASP A 298 -14.81 -29.39 24.46
N GLY A 299 -15.18 -29.87 23.27
CA GLY A 299 -15.40 -31.28 22.96
C GLY A 299 -16.86 -31.73 23.05
N GLN A 300 -17.81 -30.82 23.31
CA GLN A 300 -19.25 -31.02 23.26
C GLN A 300 -19.82 -30.37 22.00
N ASP A 301 -20.78 -31.04 21.34
CA ASP A 301 -21.37 -30.46 20.13
C ASP A 301 -22.45 -29.42 20.46
N ASN A 302 -22.53 -28.35 19.66
CA ASN A 302 -23.44 -27.21 19.87
C ASN A 302 -24.90 -27.63 20.05
N ASP A 303 -25.33 -28.67 19.30
CA ASP A 303 -26.69 -29.21 19.34
C ASP A 303 -26.94 -29.92 20.69
N PHE A 304 -25.96 -30.66 21.21
CA PHE A 304 -25.99 -31.33 22.50
C PHE A 304 -26.02 -30.31 23.64
N GLU A 305 -25.20 -29.27 23.57
CA GLU A 305 -25.17 -28.21 24.56
C GLU A 305 -26.47 -27.43 24.64
N GLU A 306 -27.02 -27.00 23.49
CA GLU A 306 -28.31 -26.31 23.45
C GLU A 306 -29.44 -27.19 24.02
N GLU A 307 -29.37 -28.52 23.83
CA GLU A 307 -30.33 -29.47 24.39
C GLU A 307 -30.23 -29.58 25.92
N HIS A 308 -29.03 -29.47 26.48
CA HIS A 308 -28.74 -29.68 27.92
C HIS A 308 -28.55 -28.40 28.71
N GLY A 309 -28.54 -27.24 28.05
CA GLY A 309 -28.61 -25.91 28.65
C GLY A 309 -27.27 -25.27 28.99
N SER A 310 -26.17 -25.78 28.43
CA SER A 310 -24.89 -25.08 28.32
C SER A 310 -24.93 -24.02 27.20
N ASP A 311 -23.93 -23.15 27.16
CA ASP A 311 -23.77 -22.09 26.17
C ASP A 311 -22.68 -22.48 25.15
N PRO A 312 -23.03 -22.82 23.89
CA PRO A 312 -22.08 -23.27 22.88
C PRO A 312 -20.96 -22.29 22.55
N ASP A 313 -21.12 -21.01 22.93
CA ASP A 313 -20.11 -19.97 22.69
C ASP A 313 -19.09 -19.85 23.86
N VAL A 314 -19.15 -20.72 24.88
CA VAL A 314 -18.42 -20.57 26.15
C VAL A 314 -17.82 -21.88 26.63
N SER A 315 -16.57 -22.14 26.25
CA SER A 315 -15.81 -23.38 26.56
C SER A 315 -15.67 -23.80 28.03
N SER A 316 -16.11 -22.95 28.96
CA SER A 316 -16.14 -23.27 30.39
C SER A 316 -17.53 -23.65 30.91
N ASP A 317 -18.56 -23.49 30.10
CA ASP A 317 -19.96 -23.79 30.41
C ASP A 317 -20.33 -25.13 29.81
N VAL A 318 -19.64 -26.20 30.21
CA VAL A 318 -19.87 -27.55 29.70
C VAL A 318 -21.11 -28.20 30.34
N VAL A 319 -21.72 -29.17 29.65
CA VAL A 319 -22.64 -30.11 30.32
C VAL A 319 -21.84 -30.91 31.37
N PRO A 320 -22.24 -30.87 32.66
CA PRO A 320 -21.46 -31.46 33.73
C PRO A 320 -21.32 -32.99 33.65
N ASP A 321 -20.09 -33.45 33.89
CA ASP A 321 -19.67 -34.82 34.16
C ASP A 321 -18.72 -34.70 35.38
N THR A 322 -19.28 -34.77 36.58
CA THR A 322 -18.58 -34.35 37.82
C THR A 322 -17.41 -35.27 38.19
N ASP A 323 -17.47 -36.55 37.85
CA ASP A 323 -16.44 -37.55 38.15
C ASP A 323 -15.61 -38.00 36.93
N ASP A 324 -15.89 -37.42 35.75
CA ASP A 324 -15.25 -37.72 34.46
C ASP A 324 -15.32 -39.21 34.07
N ASP A 325 -16.36 -39.96 34.48
CA ASP A 325 -16.51 -41.38 34.15
C ASP A 325 -17.09 -41.63 32.74
N GLY A 326 -17.56 -40.55 32.09
CA GLY A 326 -18.18 -40.54 30.77
C GLY A 326 -19.71 -40.67 30.79
N LEU A 327 -20.33 -40.56 31.97
CA LEU A 327 -21.77 -40.38 32.17
C LEU A 327 -22.02 -38.96 32.70
N TYR A 328 -22.70 -38.14 31.92
CA TYR A 328 -23.12 -36.82 32.39
C TYR A 328 -23.99 -36.91 33.65
N ASP A 329 -23.93 -35.90 34.53
CA ASP A 329 -24.60 -35.88 35.85
C ASP A 329 -26.10 -36.25 35.80
N PHE A 330 -26.79 -35.99 34.69
CA PHE A 330 -28.22 -36.28 34.54
C PHE A 330 -28.52 -37.77 34.21
N GLU A 331 -27.51 -38.51 33.76
CA GLU A 331 -27.53 -39.94 33.47
C GLU A 331 -26.76 -40.78 34.50
N ASP A 332 -26.01 -40.12 35.39
CA ASP A 332 -25.27 -40.77 36.47
C ASP A 332 -26.11 -41.00 37.75
N ASP A 333 -25.99 -42.19 38.32
CA ASP A 333 -26.58 -42.57 39.60
C ASP A 333 -25.62 -42.31 40.80
N ASP A 334 -24.34 -41.97 40.56
CA ASP A 334 -23.23 -41.73 41.49
C ASP A 334 -22.32 -40.61 40.92
N ILE A 335 -22.81 -39.37 40.95
CA ILE A 335 -22.31 -38.24 40.15
C ILE A 335 -20.86 -37.86 40.48
N ASP A 336 -20.40 -38.08 41.71
CA ASP A 336 -19.04 -37.73 42.14
C ASP A 336 -18.11 -38.95 42.29
N GLY A 337 -18.58 -40.14 41.89
CA GLY A 337 -17.77 -41.34 41.74
C GLY A 337 -17.18 -41.88 43.03
N ASP A 338 -17.72 -41.49 44.18
CA ASP A 338 -17.19 -41.85 45.50
C ASP A 338 -17.62 -43.27 45.95
N GLY A 339 -18.58 -43.85 45.22
CA GLY A 339 -19.11 -45.19 45.42
C GLY A 339 -20.44 -45.24 46.17
N VAL A 340 -21.03 -44.08 46.49
CA VAL A 340 -22.33 -43.89 47.14
C VAL A 340 -23.31 -43.29 46.14
N LEU A 341 -24.46 -43.94 45.97
CA LEU A 341 -25.47 -43.43 45.03
C LEU A 341 -25.99 -42.05 45.47
N ASN A 342 -26.29 -41.18 44.51
CA ASN A 342 -26.83 -39.83 44.73
C ASN A 342 -28.02 -39.75 45.71
N GLU A 343 -28.83 -40.82 45.79
CA GLU A 343 -30.00 -40.87 46.68
C GLU A 343 -29.67 -41.20 48.14
N ASP A 344 -28.50 -41.77 48.38
CA ASP A 344 -27.95 -42.18 49.67
C ASP A 344 -26.79 -41.27 50.13
N ASP A 345 -26.39 -40.29 49.32
CA ASP A 345 -25.30 -39.33 49.56
C ASP A 345 -25.79 -37.95 50.10
N GLU A 346 -25.13 -37.41 51.13
CA GLU A 346 -25.44 -36.07 51.68
C GLU A 346 -24.77 -34.90 50.92
N GLN A 347 -23.68 -35.15 50.18
CA GLN A 347 -23.00 -34.23 49.26
C GLN A 347 -22.79 -34.86 47.86
N PRO A 348 -23.85 -35.07 47.05
CA PRO A 348 -23.78 -35.81 45.77
C PRO A 348 -22.96 -35.19 44.62
N LEU A 349 -22.12 -34.20 44.90
CA LEU A 349 -21.27 -33.48 43.96
C LEU A 349 -19.84 -33.33 44.49
N ASP A 350 -19.51 -33.98 45.61
CA ASP A 350 -18.23 -33.84 46.30
C ASP A 350 -17.74 -35.23 46.68
N GLY A 351 -16.94 -35.84 45.80
CA GLY A 351 -16.51 -37.24 45.97
C GLY A 351 -15.51 -37.48 47.10
N LEU A 352 -15.33 -36.49 47.99
CA LEU A 352 -14.63 -36.61 49.26
C LEU A 352 -15.60 -36.67 50.45
N LEU A 353 -16.90 -36.46 50.24
CA LEU A 353 -17.90 -36.31 51.28
C LEU A 353 -19.16 -37.13 51.00
N CYS A 354 -19.57 -37.97 51.94
CA CYS A 354 -20.77 -38.80 51.80
C CYS A 354 -21.61 -38.83 53.09
N HIS A 355 -21.00 -39.02 54.28
CA HIS A 355 -21.56 -39.01 55.63
C HIS A 355 -20.53 -39.15 56.80
N ASP A 356 -20.48 -38.22 57.78
CA ASP A 356 -19.65 -38.27 59.02
C ASP A 356 -20.48 -38.69 60.26
N LEU A 357 -20.53 -39.98 60.61
CA LEU A 357 -21.33 -40.52 61.73
C LEU A 357 -20.77 -40.23 63.12
N ASP A 358 -19.48 -39.99 63.26
CA ASP A 358 -18.81 -39.88 64.56
C ASP A 358 -18.13 -38.54 64.88
N GLU A 359 -18.30 -37.54 64.00
CA GLU A 359 -17.86 -36.15 64.11
C GLU A 359 -16.34 -35.99 64.22
N ASP A 360 -15.56 -36.90 63.62
CA ASP A 360 -14.10 -36.88 63.64
C ASP A 360 -13.45 -36.19 62.44
N THR A 361 -14.26 -35.62 61.55
CA THR A 361 -13.91 -34.87 60.32
C THR A 361 -13.44 -35.70 59.14
N CYS A 362 -13.50 -37.03 59.24
CA CYS A 362 -13.22 -37.96 58.14
C CYS A 362 -14.51 -38.65 57.69
N ASP A 363 -14.62 -39.00 56.40
CA ASP A 363 -15.88 -39.43 55.78
C ASP A 363 -15.91 -40.96 55.46
N GLU A 364 -17.08 -41.60 55.59
CA GLU A 364 -17.25 -43.06 55.74
C GLU A 364 -17.64 -43.78 54.44
N CYS A 365 -17.09 -43.35 53.32
CA CYS A 365 -17.61 -43.66 51.98
C CYS A 365 -17.39 -45.11 51.52
N ALA A 366 -16.67 -45.95 52.30
CA ALA A 366 -16.42 -47.34 51.92
C ALA A 366 -16.45 -48.35 53.08
N GLY A 367 -17.55 -48.47 53.83
CA GLY A 367 -17.63 -49.60 54.77
C GLY A 367 -18.87 -49.68 55.66
N GLY A 368 -19.90 -50.40 55.21
CA GLY A 368 -21.13 -50.60 55.99
C GLY A 368 -20.91 -50.93 57.48
N GLU A 369 -21.59 -50.15 58.34
CA GLU A 369 -21.82 -50.32 59.80
C GLU A 369 -20.62 -50.61 60.74
N GLU A 370 -19.36 -50.68 60.30
CA GLU A 370 -18.19 -50.89 61.19
C GLU A 370 -17.10 -49.82 61.00
N VAL A 371 -16.79 -49.11 62.09
CA VAL A 371 -15.73 -48.10 62.26
C VAL A 371 -14.35 -48.73 62.02
N ASP A 372 -13.80 -48.58 60.81
CA ASP A 372 -12.45 -49.04 60.43
C ASP A 372 -11.58 -47.83 60.05
N PRO A 373 -10.61 -47.42 60.88
CA PRO A 373 -9.66 -46.32 60.61
C PRO A 373 -8.64 -46.62 59.50
N SER A 374 -9.00 -47.49 58.56
CA SER A 374 -8.24 -47.76 57.34
C SER A 374 -9.12 -47.65 56.10
N ALA A 375 -10.32 -47.06 56.29
CA ALA A 375 -11.38 -46.86 55.31
C ALA A 375 -12.00 -45.45 55.47
N ASP A 376 -11.24 -44.52 56.05
CA ASP A 376 -11.58 -43.18 56.58
C ASP A 376 -10.94 -42.04 55.76
N GLY A 377 -10.69 -42.28 54.47
CA GLY A 377 -10.05 -41.31 53.58
C GLY A 377 -8.51 -41.42 53.54
N PRO A 378 -7.83 -40.53 52.78
CA PRO A 378 -6.37 -40.51 52.68
C PRO A 378 -5.71 -40.08 54.01
N ASP A 379 -4.69 -40.83 54.42
CA ASP A 379 -3.79 -40.55 55.57
C ASP A 379 -2.36 -40.77 55.04
N LEU A 380 -1.76 -39.70 54.50
CA LEU A 380 -0.54 -39.74 53.71
C LEU A 380 0.70 -40.07 54.56
N ASP A 381 0.78 -39.58 55.79
CA ASP A 381 1.92 -39.81 56.70
C ASP A 381 1.70 -41.00 57.66
N GLY A 382 0.46 -41.48 57.80
CA GLY A 382 0.08 -42.62 58.61
C GLY A 382 0.06 -42.33 60.11
N ASP A 383 -0.09 -41.07 60.53
CA ASP A 383 -0.13 -40.67 61.94
C ASP A 383 -1.50 -40.87 62.61
N GLY A 384 -2.53 -41.14 61.80
CA GLY A 384 -3.90 -41.39 62.20
C GLY A 384 -4.79 -40.15 62.24
N LEU A 385 -4.39 -39.06 61.59
CA LEU A 385 -5.25 -37.96 61.14
C LEU A 385 -5.45 -38.10 59.62
N CYS A 386 -6.67 -37.87 59.13
CA CYS A 386 -6.89 -37.82 57.68
C CYS A 386 -6.35 -36.50 57.09
N ASP A 387 -5.90 -36.54 55.83
CA ASP A 387 -5.26 -35.41 55.14
C ASP A 387 -6.08 -34.10 55.23
N ALA A 388 -7.42 -34.19 55.22
CA ALA A 388 -8.33 -33.03 55.26
C ALA A 388 -8.34 -32.30 56.63
N GLY A 389 -7.98 -33.00 57.71
CA GLY A 389 -7.91 -32.48 59.07
C GLY A 389 -6.49 -32.36 59.62
N ASP A 390 -5.51 -32.88 58.88
CA ASP A 390 -4.09 -32.77 59.20
C ASP A 390 -3.54 -31.41 58.76
N GLY A 391 -2.62 -30.86 59.55
CA GLY A 391 -1.91 -29.63 59.21
C GLY A 391 -0.48 -29.86 58.73
N ASP A 392 -0.07 -31.11 58.55
CA ASP A 392 1.27 -31.59 58.15
C ASP A 392 1.12 -32.93 57.39
N GLN A 393 0.44 -32.89 56.24
CA GLN A 393 -0.10 -34.05 55.51
C GLN A 393 0.94 -35.13 55.17
N ASP A 394 2.18 -34.75 54.86
CA ASP A 394 3.24 -35.71 54.53
C ASP A 394 4.19 -36.03 55.70
N GLY A 395 3.99 -35.37 56.85
CA GLY A 395 4.74 -35.58 58.08
C GLY A 395 6.21 -35.16 57.98
N ASP A 396 6.56 -34.25 57.07
CA ASP A 396 7.92 -33.72 56.92
C ASP A 396 8.30 -32.70 58.01
N THR A 397 7.32 -32.29 58.83
CA THR A 397 7.38 -31.32 59.95
C THR A 397 7.21 -29.84 59.58
N VAL A 398 6.97 -29.53 58.32
CA VAL A 398 6.55 -28.24 57.81
C VAL A 398 5.04 -28.29 57.62
N ALA A 399 4.33 -27.38 58.28
CA ALA A 399 2.88 -27.38 58.18
C ALA A 399 2.43 -27.01 56.76
N ASP A 400 1.39 -27.65 56.22
CA ASP A 400 0.88 -27.49 54.86
C ASP A 400 0.76 -26.01 54.41
N ALA A 401 0.32 -25.14 55.32
CA ALA A 401 0.16 -23.70 55.05
C ALA A 401 1.48 -22.94 54.84
N SER A 402 2.62 -23.58 55.05
CA SER A 402 3.97 -23.04 54.88
C SER A 402 4.85 -23.95 54.03
N ASP A 403 4.24 -24.97 53.41
CA ASP A 403 4.89 -25.96 52.59
C ASP A 403 4.54 -25.73 51.11
N ALA A 404 5.55 -25.66 50.24
CA ALA A 404 5.35 -25.56 48.80
C ALA A 404 4.88 -26.88 48.17
N PHE A 405 5.18 -28.02 48.81
CA PHE A 405 4.80 -29.37 48.42
C PHE A 405 4.19 -30.14 49.62
N PRO A 406 2.98 -29.79 50.09
CA PRO A 406 2.35 -30.38 51.29
C PRO A 406 2.07 -31.90 51.24
N ARG A 407 2.47 -32.59 50.17
CA ARG A 407 2.25 -34.01 49.95
C ARG A 407 3.54 -34.75 49.57
N ASP A 408 4.69 -34.08 49.59
CA ASP A 408 5.99 -34.66 49.28
C ASP A 408 6.95 -34.50 50.47
N PRO A 409 7.16 -35.56 51.26
CA PRO A 409 7.96 -35.47 52.48
C PRO A 409 9.45 -35.21 52.24
N ASP A 410 9.91 -35.21 50.99
CA ASP A 410 11.27 -34.87 50.60
C ASP A 410 11.42 -33.41 50.09
N GLU A 411 10.34 -32.62 49.99
CA GLU A 411 10.36 -31.24 49.46
C GLU A 411 9.46 -30.31 50.28
N SER A 412 9.95 -29.12 50.61
CA SER A 412 9.11 -28.12 51.31
C SER A 412 9.33 -26.67 50.89
N VAL A 413 10.26 -26.44 49.97
CA VAL A 413 10.62 -25.10 49.48
C VAL A 413 10.70 -25.15 47.96
N ASP A 414 10.06 -24.17 47.32
CA ASP A 414 10.13 -23.86 45.88
C ASP A 414 10.54 -22.38 45.76
N THR A 415 11.79 -22.12 45.39
CA THR A 415 12.36 -20.77 45.47
C THR A 415 11.98 -19.92 44.25
N ASP A 416 11.88 -20.51 43.06
CA ASP A 416 11.53 -19.82 41.82
C ASP A 416 10.05 -20.02 41.39
N HIS A 417 9.33 -20.88 42.11
CA HIS A 417 7.90 -21.19 41.93
C HIS A 417 7.61 -21.88 40.59
N ASP A 418 8.54 -22.68 40.08
CA ASP A 418 8.37 -23.44 38.84
C ASP A 418 7.60 -24.77 39.03
N GLY A 419 7.32 -25.15 40.28
CA GLY A 419 6.63 -26.37 40.67
C GLY A 419 7.53 -27.57 40.88
N ILE A 420 8.85 -27.39 40.94
CA ILE A 420 9.85 -28.41 41.30
C ILE A 420 10.53 -27.97 42.61
N GLY A 421 10.52 -28.84 43.63
CA GLY A 421 11.11 -28.49 44.92
C GLY A 421 12.62 -28.39 44.88
N ASN A 422 13.19 -27.51 45.71
CA ASN A 422 14.62 -27.21 45.77
C ASN A 422 15.54 -28.43 46.00
N ASN A 423 15.07 -29.56 46.54
CA ASN A 423 15.92 -30.76 46.66
C ASN A 423 16.00 -31.56 45.34
N ALA A 424 15.04 -31.37 44.43
CA ALA A 424 14.91 -32.03 43.13
C ALA A 424 15.25 -31.12 41.95
N ASP A 425 15.05 -29.82 42.10
CA ASP A 425 15.45 -28.80 41.14
C ASP A 425 16.98 -28.70 41.07
N THR A 426 17.47 -28.34 39.89
CA THR A 426 18.90 -28.13 39.63
C THR A 426 19.24 -26.67 39.37
N ASP A 427 18.25 -25.79 39.36
CA ASP A 427 18.34 -24.35 39.10
C ASP A 427 17.36 -23.61 40.02
N ASP A 428 17.57 -23.76 41.34
CA ASP A 428 16.65 -23.41 42.44
C ASP A 428 16.06 -21.99 42.36
N ASP A 429 16.74 -21.06 41.71
CA ASP A 429 16.27 -19.69 41.55
C ASP A 429 15.82 -19.34 40.12
N GLY A 430 15.88 -20.25 39.17
CA GLY A 430 15.35 -20.09 37.81
C GLY A 430 16.04 -19.02 36.98
N ASP A 431 17.31 -18.69 37.27
CA ASP A 431 18.09 -17.71 36.49
C ASP A 431 18.83 -18.31 35.28
N GLY A 432 18.73 -19.63 35.10
CA GLY A 432 19.34 -20.38 34.00
C GLY A 432 20.74 -20.90 34.32
N LEU A 433 21.27 -20.70 35.52
CA LEU A 433 22.52 -21.27 36.02
C LEU A 433 22.26 -22.32 37.10
N THR A 434 22.48 -23.58 36.73
CA THR A 434 22.34 -24.68 37.70
C THR A 434 23.06 -24.43 39.04
N ASP A 435 22.50 -24.83 40.19
CA ASP A 435 23.06 -24.61 41.53
C ASP A 435 24.52 -25.08 41.63
N GLN A 436 24.84 -26.16 40.91
CA GLN A 436 26.20 -26.69 40.89
C GLN A 436 27.20 -25.74 40.21
N ALA A 437 26.79 -25.05 39.15
CA ALA A 437 27.57 -24.03 38.47
C ALA A 437 27.79 -22.82 39.38
N GLU A 438 26.77 -22.42 40.09
CA GLU A 438 26.76 -21.29 41.01
C GLU A 438 27.59 -21.52 42.27
N VAL A 439 27.43 -22.67 42.93
CA VAL A 439 28.29 -23.11 44.04
C VAL A 439 29.76 -23.15 43.59
N THR A 440 30.03 -23.48 42.32
CA THR A 440 31.39 -23.45 41.75
C THR A 440 31.88 -22.03 41.51
N ALA A 441 30.99 -21.11 41.10
CA ALA A 441 31.27 -19.69 40.90
C ALA A 441 31.37 -18.91 42.22
N GLY A 442 30.80 -19.44 43.30
CA GLY A 442 30.68 -18.79 44.60
C GLY A 442 29.50 -17.82 44.71
N THR A 443 28.48 -18.00 43.87
CA THR A 443 27.18 -17.30 43.92
C THR A 443 26.19 -18.10 44.79
N ASP A 444 24.99 -17.55 45.02
CA ASP A 444 23.97 -18.05 45.96
C ASP A 444 22.79 -18.66 45.18
N PRO A 445 22.63 -20.00 45.15
CA PRO A 445 21.64 -20.66 44.29
C PRO A 445 20.17 -20.40 44.58
N LEU A 446 19.87 -19.65 45.63
CA LEU A 446 18.50 -19.33 46.02
C LEU A 446 18.11 -17.92 45.61
N LYS A 447 18.89 -17.29 44.73
CA LYS A 447 18.78 -15.87 44.42
C LYS A 447 19.24 -15.57 43.00
N LYS A 448 18.22 -15.32 42.18
CA LYS A 448 18.37 -14.82 40.82
C LYS A 448 19.46 -13.78 40.73
N ASP A 449 20.41 -14.02 39.82
CA ASP A 449 21.44 -13.06 39.43
C ASP A 449 22.39 -12.64 40.56
N THR A 450 22.81 -13.59 41.41
CA THR A 450 23.84 -13.31 42.43
C THR A 450 25.28 -13.31 41.94
N GLY A 451 25.53 -13.32 40.63
CA GLY A 451 26.84 -12.92 40.13
C GLY A 451 27.07 -12.99 38.64
N THR A 452 27.43 -11.84 38.06
CA THR A 452 28.10 -11.62 36.76
C THR A 452 28.15 -12.87 35.86
N ASN A 453 27.00 -13.28 35.37
CA ASN A 453 26.93 -14.13 34.21
C ASN A 453 27.54 -13.30 33.05
N PRO A 454 28.60 -13.78 32.37
CA PRO A 454 29.21 -13.02 31.28
C PRO A 454 28.29 -12.77 30.07
N ASN A 455 27.12 -13.40 30.05
CA ASN A 455 26.06 -13.21 29.07
C ASN A 455 24.81 -12.55 29.65
N ASP A 456 24.79 -12.25 30.95
CA ASP A 456 23.73 -11.43 31.49
C ASP A 456 23.90 -10.02 30.94
N THR A 457 22.78 -9.51 30.44
CA THR A 457 22.69 -8.21 29.81
C THR A 457 21.89 -7.24 30.65
N ASP A 458 21.43 -7.60 31.85
CA ASP A 458 20.62 -6.80 32.78
C ASP A 458 20.99 -7.18 34.25
N THR A 459 22.17 -6.74 34.69
CA THR A 459 22.89 -7.13 35.93
C THR A 459 22.15 -6.76 37.23
N ASP A 460 21.04 -6.03 37.16
CA ASP A 460 20.24 -5.71 38.35
C ASP A 460 18.75 -5.99 38.20
N GLY A 461 18.34 -6.61 37.09
CA GLY A 461 17.02 -7.20 36.91
C GLY A 461 15.88 -6.20 36.96
N ASP A 462 16.11 -4.97 36.49
CA ASP A 462 15.12 -3.88 36.48
C ASP A 462 14.44 -3.65 35.11
N ASP A 463 14.59 -4.64 34.22
CA ASP A 463 14.14 -4.69 32.81
C ASP A 463 14.91 -3.72 31.88
N TYR A 464 16.00 -3.10 32.35
CA TYR A 464 16.88 -2.28 31.52
C TYR A 464 18.23 -2.96 31.25
N PRO A 465 18.53 -3.31 29.98
CA PRO A 465 19.81 -3.94 29.69
C PRO A 465 21.00 -3.04 30.03
N ASP A 466 22.05 -3.57 30.67
CA ASP A 466 23.31 -2.96 31.11
C ASP A 466 23.93 -1.93 30.14
N LEU A 467 23.81 -2.19 28.83
CA LEU A 467 24.37 -1.31 27.79
C LEU A 467 23.55 -0.04 27.57
N SER A 468 22.29 -0.06 27.98
CA SER A 468 21.30 1.02 27.86
C SER A 468 20.91 1.59 29.22
N ASP A 469 21.19 0.86 30.31
CA ASP A 469 20.90 1.29 31.66
C ASP A 469 21.96 2.26 32.22
N LEU A 470 21.47 3.26 32.95
CA LEU A 470 22.26 4.31 33.56
C LEU A 470 22.83 3.88 34.93
N LEU A 471 22.25 2.86 35.58
CA LEU A 471 22.62 2.38 36.90
C LEU A 471 22.75 0.84 36.97
N PRO A 472 23.56 0.17 36.11
CA PRO A 472 23.45 -1.27 35.78
C PRO A 472 23.92 -2.25 36.87
N ASN A 473 23.81 -1.85 38.13
CA ASN A 473 24.19 -2.60 39.33
C ASN A 473 23.30 -2.18 40.53
N ILE A 474 22.25 -1.38 40.29
CA ILE A 474 21.34 -0.83 41.28
C ILE A 474 19.93 -0.88 40.69
N ALA A 475 19.24 -1.97 40.99
CA ALA A 475 17.88 -2.22 40.55
C ALA A 475 16.96 -1.03 40.91
N THR A 476 16.36 -0.40 39.91
CA THR A 476 15.40 0.70 40.07
C THR A 476 14.25 0.58 39.10
N PHE A 477 13.02 0.85 39.54
CA PHE A 477 11.92 0.90 38.58
C PHE A 477 11.66 2.33 38.09
N SER A 478 11.00 2.46 36.94
CA SER A 478 10.61 3.74 36.38
C SER A 478 9.23 3.67 35.71
N ILE A 479 8.81 4.77 35.08
CA ILE A 479 7.57 4.77 34.29
C ILE A 479 7.73 3.82 33.10
N GLY A 480 6.84 2.84 32.97
CA GLY A 480 6.86 1.81 31.94
C GLY A 480 7.40 0.45 32.41
N SER A 481 8.02 0.37 33.60
CA SER A 481 8.47 -0.91 34.18
C SER A 481 7.29 -1.87 34.38
N THR A 482 7.54 -3.16 34.27
CA THR A 482 6.54 -4.22 34.48
C THR A 482 6.21 -4.38 35.98
N GLN A 483 5.10 -5.06 36.29
CA GLN A 483 4.84 -5.49 37.67
C GLN A 483 5.95 -6.39 38.23
N GLU A 484 6.56 -7.22 37.38
CA GLU A 484 7.66 -8.11 37.75
C GLU A 484 8.91 -7.31 38.13
N ALA A 485 9.34 -6.35 37.30
CA ALA A 485 10.47 -5.47 37.64
C ALA A 485 10.23 -4.70 38.94
N VAL A 486 9.01 -4.21 39.19
CA VAL A 486 8.69 -3.56 40.48
C VAL A 486 8.79 -4.53 41.64
N ARG A 487 8.38 -5.80 41.49
CA ARG A 487 8.57 -6.83 42.54
C ARG A 487 10.03 -7.16 42.75
N ASN A 488 10.83 -7.25 41.70
CA ASN A 488 12.26 -7.55 41.80
C ASN A 488 13.01 -6.42 42.53
N VAL A 489 12.68 -5.18 42.20
CA VAL A 489 13.28 -3.99 42.82
C VAL A 489 12.80 -3.79 44.26
N GLN A 490 11.48 -3.88 44.49
CA GLN A 490 10.84 -3.40 45.71
C GLN A 490 10.42 -4.51 46.70
N GLY A 491 10.30 -5.75 46.23
CA GLY A 491 9.66 -6.85 46.93
C GLY A 491 8.13 -6.81 46.87
N PRO A 492 7.44 -7.71 47.59
CA PRO A 492 5.99 -7.81 47.57
C PRO A 492 5.33 -6.56 48.19
N PRO A 493 4.24 -6.05 47.60
CA PRO A 493 3.52 -4.90 48.13
C PRO A 493 2.78 -5.25 49.44
N THR A 494 2.55 -4.23 50.26
CA THR A 494 1.78 -4.36 51.51
C THR A 494 0.28 -4.51 51.24
N GLU A 495 -0.21 -3.88 50.17
CA GLU A 495 -1.61 -3.92 49.76
C GLU A 495 -1.71 -3.74 48.25
N ILE A 496 -2.64 -4.48 47.63
CA ILE A 496 -2.97 -4.36 46.21
C ILE A 496 -4.44 -3.95 46.10
N GLN A 497 -4.71 -2.91 45.31
CA GLN A 497 -6.06 -2.45 45.02
C GLN A 497 -6.26 -2.34 43.51
N VAL A 498 -7.37 -2.90 43.02
CA VAL A 498 -7.68 -2.93 41.59
C VAL A 498 -8.87 -2.01 41.31
N TYR A 499 -8.67 -1.06 40.39
CA TYR A 499 -9.64 -0.07 39.97
C TYR A 499 -9.96 -0.24 38.48
N GLN A 500 -10.70 -1.31 38.13
CA GLN A 500 -11.05 -1.63 36.73
C GLN A 500 -11.73 -0.45 35.99
N SER A 501 -12.59 0.31 36.67
CA SER A 501 -13.28 1.46 36.06
C SER A 501 -12.37 2.65 35.73
N LEU A 502 -11.15 2.66 36.26
CA LEU A 502 -10.11 3.63 35.96
C LEU A 502 -8.96 3.04 35.13
N ASN A 503 -9.03 1.74 34.80
CA ASN A 503 -7.94 0.98 34.17
C ASN A 503 -6.63 1.08 34.98
N GLU A 504 -6.73 0.97 36.31
CA GLU A 504 -5.58 1.12 37.21
C GLU A 504 -5.46 -0.03 38.21
N ILE A 505 -4.23 -0.42 38.52
CA ILE A 505 -3.86 -1.26 39.66
C ILE A 505 -2.94 -0.44 40.55
N GLN A 506 -3.18 -0.42 41.86
CA GLN A 506 -2.37 0.33 42.82
C GLN A 506 -1.74 -0.61 43.84
N TRP A 507 -0.42 -0.55 43.93
CA TRP A 507 0.36 -1.25 44.94
C TRP A 507 0.84 -0.27 45.99
N SER A 508 0.65 -0.63 47.26
CA SER A 508 1.08 0.18 48.39
C SER A 508 2.32 -0.39 49.05
N TYR A 509 3.29 0.49 49.32
CA TYR A 509 4.49 0.23 50.09
C TYR A 509 4.52 1.21 51.25
N GLY A 510 4.00 0.78 52.41
CA GLY A 510 3.79 1.69 53.54
C GLY A 510 2.77 2.79 53.21
N PHE A 511 3.23 4.04 53.11
CA PHE A 511 2.39 5.17 52.69
C PHE A 511 2.60 5.57 51.23
N SER A 512 3.63 5.05 50.57
CA SER A 512 3.90 5.30 49.17
C SER A 512 3.15 4.32 48.27
N GLN A 513 2.95 4.72 47.02
CA GLN A 513 2.13 3.97 46.07
C GLN A 513 2.76 3.92 44.68
N VAL A 514 2.56 2.80 43.99
CA VAL A 514 2.87 2.61 42.57
C VAL A 514 1.57 2.30 41.84
N THR A 515 1.33 2.99 40.73
CA THR A 515 0.13 2.83 39.90
C THR A 515 0.51 2.20 38.57
N PHE A 516 -0.13 1.10 38.23
CA PHE A 516 0.01 0.38 36.96
C PHE A 516 -1.25 0.59 36.11
N ALA A 517 -1.09 0.54 34.79
CA ALA A 517 -2.22 0.37 33.89
C ALA A 517 -2.77 -1.06 34.01
N TYR A 518 -4.09 -1.22 34.04
CA TYR A 518 -4.72 -2.53 34.21
C TYR A 518 -4.60 -3.43 32.97
N ASP A 519 -4.54 -2.83 31.77
CA ASP A 519 -4.43 -3.53 30.49
C ASP A 519 -3.00 -3.92 30.12
N THR A 520 -2.01 -3.06 30.40
CA THR A 520 -0.61 -3.34 30.06
C THR A 520 0.24 -3.79 31.23
N GLU A 521 -0.28 -3.70 32.46
CA GLU A 521 0.44 -4.01 33.71
C GLU A 521 1.76 -3.24 33.90
N GLN A 522 1.91 -2.11 33.21
CA GLN A 522 3.11 -1.27 33.31
C GLN A 522 2.90 -0.07 34.22
N VAL A 523 3.97 0.38 34.89
CA VAL A 523 3.95 1.54 35.77
C VAL A 523 3.59 2.80 34.98
N ILE A 524 2.50 3.46 35.36
CA ILE A 524 2.05 4.73 34.76
C ILE A 524 2.19 5.91 35.73
N GLY A 525 2.39 5.65 37.02
CA GLY A 525 2.53 6.68 38.04
C GLY A 525 3.05 6.11 39.36
N TYR A 526 3.49 7.01 40.24
CA TYR A 526 3.90 6.66 41.59
C TYR A 526 3.83 7.90 42.49
N ASP A 527 3.75 7.69 43.81
CA ASP A 527 3.72 8.74 44.81
C ASP A 527 4.57 8.33 46.03
N GLU A 528 5.72 9.00 46.22
CA GLU A 528 6.66 8.74 47.31
C GLU A 528 6.42 9.70 48.49
N TYR A 529 5.74 9.20 49.53
CA TYR A 529 5.36 9.99 50.71
C TYR A 529 6.44 10.02 51.80
N SER A 530 7.40 9.11 51.78
CA SER A 530 8.41 8.92 52.82
C SER A 530 9.78 9.54 52.47
N MET A 531 9.80 10.49 51.52
CA MET A 531 11.02 11.21 51.09
C MET A 531 12.10 10.31 50.47
N GLY A 532 11.70 9.22 49.81
CA GLY A 532 12.61 8.31 49.10
C GLY A 532 13.07 7.12 49.94
N GLU A 533 12.32 6.78 51.00
CA GLU A 533 12.60 5.62 51.84
C GLU A 533 11.73 4.41 51.48
N ASP A 534 10.57 4.63 50.87
CA ASP A 534 9.59 3.56 50.62
C ASP A 534 9.60 3.04 49.17
N LEU A 535 9.98 3.85 48.16
CA LEU A 535 10.07 3.46 46.75
C LEU A 535 11.49 3.65 46.18
N ILE A 536 11.99 2.65 45.45
CA ILE A 536 13.29 2.64 44.76
C ILE A 536 13.07 3.00 43.28
N VAL A 537 12.83 4.30 43.03
CA VAL A 537 12.55 4.83 41.68
C VAL A 537 13.72 5.64 41.15
N TYR A 538 14.03 5.46 39.86
CA TYR A 538 14.99 6.31 39.16
C TYR A 538 14.50 6.67 37.75
N MET A 539 14.43 7.98 37.48
CA MET A 539 14.16 8.52 36.13
C MET A 539 15.36 9.30 35.57
N GLY A 540 16.39 9.54 36.38
CA GLY A 540 17.58 10.27 35.98
C GLY A 540 18.11 11.25 37.03
N SER A 541 19.35 11.68 36.82
CA SER A 541 20.08 12.55 37.73
C SER A 541 20.05 14.01 37.29
N LYS A 542 19.90 14.91 38.26
CA LYS A 542 20.00 16.35 38.05
C LYS A 542 21.38 16.76 37.56
N ILE A 543 21.44 17.45 36.42
CA ILE A 543 22.65 18.02 35.83
C ILE A 543 22.83 19.46 36.36
N PRO A 544 23.96 19.78 37.04
CA PRO A 544 24.15 21.10 37.62
C PRO A 544 24.17 22.23 36.57
N GLY A 545 23.20 23.15 36.67
CA GLY A 545 23.13 24.36 35.85
C GLY A 545 22.14 24.28 34.69
N GLU A 546 21.52 23.12 34.45
CA GLU A 546 20.41 22.99 33.51
C GLU A 546 19.13 23.63 34.09
N THR A 547 18.30 24.14 33.18
CA THR A 547 17.02 24.79 33.46
C THR A 547 15.99 24.37 32.42
N PHE A 548 14.71 24.39 32.78
CA PHE A 548 13.63 24.10 31.83
C PHE A 548 12.73 25.33 31.60
N THR A 549 11.92 25.32 30.54
CA THR A 549 10.94 26.35 30.23
C THR A 549 9.61 25.76 29.76
N LEU A 550 8.61 26.59 29.46
CA LEU A 550 7.38 26.13 28.83
C LEU A 550 7.68 25.55 27.44
N GLY A 551 7.17 24.36 27.17
CA GLY A 551 7.45 23.60 25.96
C GLY A 551 8.69 22.70 26.05
N SER A 552 9.42 22.71 27.18
CA SER A 552 10.49 21.75 27.42
C SER A 552 9.98 20.31 27.47
N THR A 553 10.83 19.36 27.15
CA THR A 553 10.52 17.92 27.21
C THR A 553 10.63 17.38 28.64
N GLN A 554 10.06 16.21 28.89
CA GLN A 554 10.26 15.48 30.15
C GLN A 554 11.74 15.21 30.47
N GLN A 555 12.55 14.89 29.45
CA GLN A 555 14.00 14.68 29.64
C GLN A 555 14.72 15.97 30.08
N GLU A 556 14.40 17.11 29.46
CA GLU A 556 15.00 18.40 29.86
C GLU A 556 14.63 18.78 31.30
N VAL A 557 13.44 18.37 31.77
CA VAL A 557 13.04 18.55 33.18
C VAL A 557 13.81 17.60 34.09
N ILE A 558 14.00 16.33 33.71
CA ILE A 558 14.86 15.38 34.44
C ILE A 558 16.29 15.93 34.54
N ASP A 559 16.85 16.44 33.44
CA ASP A 559 18.18 17.02 33.44
C ASP A 559 18.26 18.25 34.38
N ALA A 560 17.19 19.04 34.48
CA ALA A 560 17.12 20.22 35.36
C ALA A 560 16.78 19.91 36.84
N GLN A 561 16.01 18.87 37.14
CA GLN A 561 15.51 18.56 38.49
C GLN A 561 15.90 17.19 39.05
N GLY A 562 16.22 16.23 38.21
CA GLY A 562 16.38 14.83 38.56
C GLY A 562 15.04 14.09 38.64
N THR A 563 15.03 12.99 39.37
CA THR A 563 13.86 12.13 39.53
C THR A 563 12.77 12.83 40.38
N PRO A 564 11.51 12.91 39.91
CA PRO A 564 10.43 13.49 40.68
C PRO A 564 10.02 12.59 41.86
N THR A 565 9.46 13.20 42.91
CA THR A 565 8.94 12.47 44.08
C THR A 565 7.56 11.86 43.81
N ALA A 566 6.81 12.38 42.83
CA ALA A 566 5.56 11.76 42.41
C ALA A 566 5.29 12.05 40.93
N VAL A 567 4.66 11.09 40.26
CA VAL A 567 4.15 11.20 38.90
C VAL A 567 2.69 10.77 38.91
N GLN A 568 1.80 11.70 38.57
CA GLN A 568 0.36 11.47 38.51
C GLN A 568 -0.15 11.75 37.09
N VAL A 569 -1.00 10.87 36.58
CA VAL A 569 -1.54 10.95 35.22
C VAL A 569 -3.05 11.22 35.28
N TYR A 570 -3.47 12.31 34.64
CA TYR A 570 -4.88 12.70 34.53
C TYR A 570 -5.29 12.66 33.05
N GLN A 571 -5.52 11.46 32.53
CA GLN A 571 -5.82 11.25 31.10
C GLN A 571 -7.02 12.07 30.61
N SER A 572 -8.10 12.12 31.42
CA SER A 572 -9.31 12.89 31.10
C SER A 572 -9.09 14.41 31.00
N LEU A 573 -7.99 14.91 31.56
CA LEU A 573 -7.58 16.32 31.52
C LEU A 573 -6.42 16.57 30.53
N ASN A 574 -5.93 15.54 29.84
CA ASN A 574 -4.72 15.58 29.01
C ASN A 574 -3.52 16.16 29.77
N GLU A 575 -3.35 15.76 31.03
CA GLU A 575 -2.35 16.33 31.93
C GLU A 575 -1.55 15.24 32.66
N ILE A 576 -0.23 15.43 32.76
CA ILE A 576 0.65 14.66 33.64
C ILE A 576 1.26 15.65 34.62
N GLN A 577 1.25 15.33 35.90
CA GLN A 577 1.83 16.17 36.94
C GLN A 577 3.01 15.47 37.58
N TRP A 578 4.17 16.14 37.57
CA TRP A 578 5.35 15.73 38.31
C TRP A 578 5.52 16.61 39.53
N SER A 579 5.72 15.99 40.68
CA SER A 579 5.95 16.69 41.94
C SER A 579 7.40 16.56 42.38
N TYR A 580 7.92 17.64 42.97
CA TYR A 580 9.24 17.70 43.62
C TYR A 580 9.02 18.21 45.05
N GLY A 581 8.61 17.30 45.93
CA GLY A 581 7.97 17.67 47.19
C GLY A 581 6.64 18.37 46.92
N PHE A 582 6.48 19.60 47.40
CA PHE A 582 5.25 20.39 47.21
C PHE A 582 5.25 21.28 45.95
N SER A 583 6.34 21.30 45.17
CA SER A 583 6.39 22.02 43.90
C SER A 583 5.97 21.10 42.76
N GLN A 584 5.30 21.62 41.74
CA GLN A 584 4.69 20.83 40.68
C GLN A 584 5.05 21.35 39.28
N ILE A 585 5.17 20.44 38.32
CA ILE A 585 5.33 20.72 36.90
C ILE A 585 4.26 19.93 36.14
N SER A 586 3.48 20.62 35.31
CA SER A 586 2.44 20.02 34.47
C SER A 586 2.95 19.82 33.05
N PHE A 587 2.65 18.67 32.46
CA PHE A 587 2.89 18.31 31.07
C PHE A 587 1.58 18.00 30.37
N SER A 588 1.54 18.18 29.06
CA SER A 588 0.46 17.60 28.24
C SER A 588 0.65 16.09 28.14
N TYR A 589 -0.43 15.33 28.34
CA TYR A 589 -0.42 13.87 28.22
C TYR A 589 -0.10 13.42 26.79
N ASP A 590 -0.66 14.07 25.77
CA ASP A 590 -0.44 13.69 24.37
C ASP A 590 0.97 14.05 23.88
N THR A 591 1.45 15.24 24.25
CA THR A 591 2.69 15.80 23.67
C THR A 591 3.91 15.69 24.57
N ARG A 592 3.73 15.35 25.86
CA ARG A 592 4.79 15.17 26.87
C ARG A 592 5.72 16.39 27.05
N ILE A 593 5.23 17.58 26.72
CA ILE A 593 5.94 18.85 26.93
C ILE A 593 5.35 19.63 28.10
N VAL A 594 6.17 20.45 28.74
CA VAL A 594 5.79 21.31 29.87
C VAL A 594 4.74 22.33 29.46
N THR A 595 3.59 22.31 30.11
CA THR A 595 2.46 23.24 29.91
C THR A 595 2.33 24.26 31.05
N GLY A 596 2.88 23.95 32.23
CA GLY A 596 2.84 24.83 33.40
C GLY A 596 3.74 24.34 34.53
N TYR A 597 3.93 25.18 35.54
CA TYR A 597 4.61 24.84 36.79
C TYR A 597 4.11 25.72 37.93
N GLU A 598 4.12 25.18 39.15
CA GLU A 598 3.77 25.86 40.39
C GLU A 598 4.85 25.59 41.44
N GLU A 599 5.46 26.65 41.96
CA GLU A 599 6.50 26.55 42.97
C GLU A 599 5.93 26.81 44.37
N SER A 600 6.23 25.91 45.32
CA SER A 600 5.76 26.02 46.70
C SER A 600 6.91 26.42 47.64
N ASP A 601 6.62 27.29 48.60
CA ASP A 601 7.58 27.70 49.65
C ASP A 601 8.04 26.53 50.55
N LEU A 602 7.35 25.38 50.49
CA LEU A 602 7.67 24.16 51.24
C LEU A 602 8.27 23.05 50.37
N GLY A 603 8.29 23.21 49.04
CA GLY A 603 8.77 22.21 48.08
C GLY A 603 10.24 22.42 47.65
N GLN A 604 10.71 21.61 46.71
CA GLN A 604 12.01 21.87 46.08
C GLN A 604 11.92 23.08 45.13
N VAL A 605 13.00 23.86 45.07
CA VAL A 605 13.10 25.02 44.18
C VAL A 605 13.14 24.52 42.73
N LEU A 606 12.24 25.04 41.89
CA LEU A 606 12.21 24.69 40.47
C LEU A 606 13.22 25.55 39.70
N HIS A 607 14.08 24.92 38.91
CA HIS A 607 15.11 25.54 38.08
C HIS A 607 14.53 25.92 36.70
N VAL A 608 13.77 27.01 36.68
CA VAL A 608 13.18 27.59 35.46
C VAL A 608 14.09 28.71 34.91
N GLU A 609 14.23 28.84 33.59
CA GLU A 609 15.04 29.89 32.92
C GLU A 609 14.51 31.32 33.06
#